data_AF-A0AAW2S1C2-F1
#
_entry.id   AF-A0AAW2S1C2-F1
#
_cell.length_a   1.000
_cell.length_b   1.000
_cell.length_c   1.000
_cell.angle_alpha   90.00
_cell.angle_beta   90.00
_cell.angle_gamma   90.00
#
_symmetry.space_group_name_H-M   'P 1'
#
loop_
_entity.id
_entity.type
_entity.pdbx_description
1 polymer ?
#
loop_
_entity_poly.entity_id
_entity_poly.type
_entity_poly.pdbx_seq_one_letter_code
_entity_poly.pdbx_strand_id
1 'polypeptide(L)'
;MSWTSRSPRPCLRGPRRRTCDVRKIVEHNHKVRSTILASMTNEIQKQYDRLDDVPSIMFRMKEVYAVSDWHIRYAAIKVFFGTKMAEGSSVQSHGVKMLCLVEKLKDLKARLHNGTYIDVILQSLPPSYDPFIINYNMNGLEKTIHELINMLVQYEAMTHKSEPTVLVGEALTSKAKGKRARH
;
A
#
# COMPACT_ATOMS: atom_id res chain seq x y z
N MET A 1 47.36 50.18 -30.40
CA MET A 1 46.75 49.14 -29.54
C MET A 1 45.97 48.20 -30.45
N SER A 2 46.52 47.02 -30.76
CA SER A 2 45.86 45.99 -31.58
C SER A 2 45.53 44.78 -30.71
N TRP A 3 44.26 44.62 -30.34
CA TRP A 3 43.77 43.43 -29.64
C TRP A 3 43.49 42.33 -30.68
N THR A 4 44.40 41.37 -30.83
CA THR A 4 44.06 40.11 -31.50
C THR A 4 43.28 39.24 -30.53
N SER A 5 41.95 39.26 -30.65
CA SER A 5 41.06 38.36 -29.94
C SER A 5 41.34 36.93 -30.40
N ARG A 6 42.02 36.12 -29.57
CA ARG A 6 42.11 34.67 -29.80
C ARG A 6 40.75 34.07 -29.48
N SER A 7 39.94 33.87 -30.52
CA SER A 7 38.76 33.00 -30.43
C SER A 7 39.16 31.64 -29.86
N PRO A 8 38.41 31.07 -28.89
CA PRO A 8 38.66 29.71 -28.42
C PRO A 8 38.56 28.77 -29.61
N ARG A 9 39.62 27.97 -29.84
CA ARG A 9 39.58 26.93 -30.88
C ARG A 9 38.35 26.06 -30.62
N PRO A 10 37.47 25.85 -31.62
CA PRO A 10 36.39 24.89 -31.47
C PRO A 10 37.01 23.54 -31.12
N CYS A 11 36.52 22.90 -30.06
CA CYS A 11 36.93 21.55 -29.72
C CYS A 11 36.55 20.63 -30.89
N LEU A 12 37.50 20.41 -31.81
CA LEU A 12 37.34 19.48 -32.91
C LEU A 12 36.96 18.12 -32.33
N ARG A 13 35.75 17.64 -32.64
CA ARG A 13 35.34 16.24 -32.40
C ARG A 13 36.16 15.33 -33.32
N GLY A 14 37.44 15.17 -32.99
CA GLY A 14 38.36 14.32 -33.73
C GLY A 14 38.22 12.83 -33.34
N PRO A 15 38.70 11.90 -34.20
CA PRO A 15 38.66 10.46 -33.96
C PRO A 15 39.25 10.03 -32.61
N ARG A 16 40.33 10.71 -32.18
CA ARG A 16 41.03 10.45 -30.90
C ARG A 16 40.18 10.69 -29.64
N ARG A 17 39.27 11.67 -29.63
CA ARG A 17 38.38 11.89 -28.48
C ARG A 17 37.31 10.80 -28.40
N ARG A 18 36.73 10.39 -29.54
CA ARG A 18 35.76 9.29 -29.61
C ARG A 18 36.35 7.97 -29.11
N THR A 19 37.59 7.64 -29.49
CA THR A 19 38.27 6.43 -28.99
C THR A 19 38.56 6.49 -27.49
N CYS A 20 38.88 7.67 -26.94
CA CYS A 20 39.04 7.84 -25.50
C CYS A 20 37.73 7.66 -24.73
N ASP A 21 36.62 8.16 -25.27
CA ASP A 21 35.30 8.03 -24.65
C ASP A 21 34.80 6.57 -24.67
N VAL A 22 35.00 5.86 -25.78
CA VAL A 22 34.70 4.41 -25.88
C VAL A 22 35.52 3.60 -24.87
N ARG A 23 36.81 3.90 -24.72
CA ARG A 23 37.70 3.23 -23.75
C ARG A 23 37.22 3.42 -22.31
N LYS A 24 36.80 4.64 -21.97
CA LYS A 24 36.21 4.93 -20.65
C LYS A 24 34.94 4.13 -20.41
N ILE A 25 34.04 4.02 -21.39
CA ILE A 25 32.80 3.24 -21.25
C ILE A 25 33.09 1.77 -20.96
N VAL A 26 34.06 1.17 -21.66
CA VAL A 26 34.48 -0.22 -21.43
C VAL A 26 35.02 -0.42 -20.01
N GLU A 27 35.84 0.50 -19.52
CA GLU A 27 36.39 0.43 -18.17
C GLU A 27 35.30 0.53 -17.08
N HIS A 28 34.32 1.42 -17.26
CA HIS A 28 33.18 1.53 -16.33
C HIS A 28 32.33 0.27 -16.35
N ASN A 29 32.06 -0.31 -17.53
CA ASN A 29 31.31 -1.58 -17.63
C ASN A 29 32.03 -2.72 -16.89
N HIS A 30 33.35 -2.82 -17.01
CA HIS A 30 34.12 -3.82 -16.28
C HIS A 30 34.03 -3.63 -14.76
N LYS A 31 34.11 -2.38 -14.27
CA LYS A 31 33.95 -2.08 -12.83
C LYS A 31 32.55 -2.43 -12.31
N VAL A 32 31.51 -2.06 -13.06
CA VAL A 32 30.12 -2.38 -12.70
C VAL A 32 29.91 -3.90 -12.69
N ARG A 33 30.38 -4.61 -13.71
CA ARG A 33 30.34 -6.07 -13.77
C ARG A 33 31.01 -6.72 -12.57
N SER A 34 32.26 -6.31 -12.26
CA SER A 34 33.01 -6.85 -11.13
C SER A 34 32.29 -6.60 -9.81
N THR A 35 31.67 -5.43 -9.65
CA THR A 35 30.88 -5.09 -8.46
C THR A 35 29.64 -5.97 -8.34
N ILE A 36 28.91 -6.16 -9.45
CA ILE A 36 27.72 -7.01 -9.49
C ILE A 36 28.08 -8.47 -9.14
N LEU A 37 29.13 -9.04 -9.76
CA LEU A 37 29.54 -10.42 -9.50
C LEU A 37 30.03 -10.62 -8.06
N ALA A 38 30.80 -9.68 -7.51
CA ALA A 38 31.30 -9.75 -6.14
C ALA A 38 30.17 -9.64 -5.08
N SER A 39 29.02 -9.07 -5.44
CA SER A 39 27.85 -8.98 -4.55
C SER A 39 27.03 -10.28 -4.48
N MET A 40 27.35 -11.28 -5.32
CA MET A 40 26.65 -12.55 -5.37
C MET A 40 27.32 -13.62 -4.48
N THR A 41 26.60 -14.68 -4.15
CA THR A 41 27.22 -15.88 -3.58
C THR A 41 28.01 -16.64 -4.65
N ASN A 42 28.98 -17.46 -4.23
CA ASN A 42 29.87 -18.18 -5.14
C ASN A 42 29.12 -19.07 -6.15
N GLU A 43 27.98 -19.63 -5.76
CA GLU A 43 27.16 -20.52 -6.60
C GLU A 43 26.48 -19.75 -7.74
N ILE A 44 25.94 -18.57 -7.43
CA ILE A 44 25.28 -17.68 -8.39
C ILE A 44 26.35 -17.04 -9.27
N GLN A 45 27.44 -16.55 -8.69
CA GLN A 45 28.55 -15.93 -9.43
C GLN A 45 29.10 -16.85 -10.53
N LYS A 46 29.33 -18.14 -10.23
CA LYS A 46 29.80 -19.14 -11.21
C LYS A 46 28.89 -19.28 -12.44
N GLN A 47 27.59 -19.02 -12.30
CA GLN A 47 26.63 -19.06 -13.43
C GLN A 47 26.79 -17.85 -14.37
N TYR A 48 27.27 -16.72 -13.86
CA TYR A 48 27.35 -15.45 -14.59
C TYR A 48 28.78 -15.02 -14.97
N ASP A 49 29.81 -15.69 -14.46
CA ASP A 49 31.23 -15.38 -14.71
C ASP A 49 31.64 -15.41 -16.20
N ARG A 50 30.87 -16.11 -17.05
CA ARG A 50 31.11 -16.21 -18.50
C ARG A 50 30.42 -15.11 -19.33
N LEU A 51 29.58 -14.28 -18.73
CA LEU A 51 28.92 -13.18 -19.43
C LEU A 51 29.81 -11.93 -19.34
N ASP A 52 30.21 -11.38 -20.48
CA ASP A 52 31.18 -10.28 -20.53
C ASP A 52 30.55 -8.88 -20.41
N ASP A 53 29.25 -8.75 -20.66
CA ASP A 53 28.56 -7.47 -20.65
C ASP A 53 27.49 -7.38 -19.54
N VAL A 54 27.42 -6.20 -18.91
CA VAL A 54 26.47 -5.88 -17.83
C VAL A 54 25.00 -6.07 -18.25
N PRO A 55 24.57 -5.65 -19.46
CA PRO A 55 23.20 -5.89 -19.92
C PRO A 55 22.80 -7.37 -19.95
N SER A 56 23.66 -8.27 -20.42
CA SER A 56 23.40 -9.72 -20.45
C SER A 56 23.25 -10.31 -19.06
N ILE A 57 24.11 -9.91 -18.11
CA ILE A 57 23.99 -10.33 -16.70
C ILE A 57 22.65 -9.84 -16.14
N MET A 58 22.33 -8.56 -16.31
CA MET A 58 21.08 -7.97 -15.82
C MET A 58 19.85 -8.64 -16.43
N PHE A 59 19.87 -8.93 -17.73
CA PHE A 59 18.77 -9.58 -18.43
C PHE A 59 18.54 -10.99 -17.90
N ARG A 60 19.58 -11.81 -17.77
CA ARG A 60 19.45 -13.17 -17.23
C ARG A 60 19.06 -13.19 -15.76
N MET A 61 19.55 -12.25 -14.97
CA MET A 61 19.10 -12.11 -13.58
C MET A 61 17.61 -11.78 -13.53
N LYS A 62 17.13 -10.88 -14.40
CA LYS A 62 15.70 -10.59 -14.51
C LYS A 62 14.93 -11.83 -14.97
N GLU A 63 15.44 -12.61 -15.90
CA GLU A 63 14.78 -13.84 -16.39
C GLU A 63 14.63 -14.90 -15.28
N VAL A 64 15.68 -15.09 -14.48
CA VAL A 64 15.72 -16.14 -13.44
C VAL A 64 15.08 -15.69 -12.13
N TYR A 65 15.26 -14.43 -11.74
CA TYR A 65 14.90 -13.92 -10.41
C TYR A 65 13.79 -12.87 -10.42
N ALA A 66 13.29 -12.43 -11.58
CA ALA A 66 12.11 -11.57 -11.56
C ALA A 66 10.92 -12.37 -11.01
N VAL A 67 10.36 -11.86 -9.93
CA VAL A 67 9.05 -12.30 -9.47
C VAL A 67 8.05 -11.88 -10.54
N SER A 68 7.47 -12.86 -11.25
CA SER A 68 6.47 -12.56 -12.27
C SER A 68 5.30 -11.78 -11.66
N ASP A 69 4.79 -10.80 -12.42
CA ASP A 69 3.63 -9.99 -12.03
C ASP A 69 2.44 -10.84 -11.58
N TRP A 70 2.33 -12.06 -12.12
CA TRP A 70 1.32 -13.02 -11.69
C TRP A 70 1.49 -13.43 -10.22
N HIS A 71 2.70 -13.73 -9.76
CA HIS A 71 2.97 -14.11 -8.38
C HIS A 71 2.73 -12.93 -7.44
N ILE A 72 3.14 -11.72 -7.81
CA ILE A 72 2.93 -10.50 -7.02
C ILE A 72 1.42 -10.22 -6.88
N ARG A 73 0.68 -10.31 -7.99
CA ARG A 73 -0.77 -10.15 -8.01
C ARG A 73 -1.46 -11.22 -7.18
N TYR A 74 -1.09 -12.49 -7.34
CA TYR A 74 -1.65 -13.59 -6.56
C TYR A 74 -1.44 -13.37 -5.06
N ALA A 75 -0.23 -12.99 -4.64
CA ALA A 75 0.07 -12.69 -3.25
C ALA A 75 -0.75 -11.51 -2.72
N ALA A 76 -0.89 -10.43 -3.49
CA ALA A 76 -1.71 -9.28 -3.12
C ALA A 76 -3.20 -9.66 -2.97
N ILE A 77 -3.74 -10.45 -3.89
CA ILE A 77 -5.11 -10.98 -3.82
C ILE A 77 -5.26 -11.82 -2.55
N LYS A 78 -4.34 -12.76 -2.29
CA LYS A 78 -4.38 -13.60 -1.09
C LYS A 78 -4.40 -12.78 0.20
N VAL A 79 -3.56 -11.75 0.29
CA VAL A 79 -3.54 -10.85 1.45
C VAL A 79 -4.84 -10.06 1.56
N PHE A 80 -5.37 -9.54 0.45
CA PHE A 80 -6.61 -8.77 0.45
C PHE A 80 -7.81 -9.59 0.95
N PHE A 81 -8.04 -10.78 0.38
CA PHE A 81 -9.15 -11.65 0.80
C PHE A 81 -8.95 -12.26 2.20
N GLY A 82 -7.71 -12.41 2.65
CA GLY A 82 -7.39 -12.94 3.98
C GLY A 82 -7.33 -11.91 5.10
N THR A 83 -7.36 -10.61 4.79
CA THR A 83 -7.25 -9.56 5.80
C THR A 83 -8.58 -9.44 6.56
N LYS A 84 -8.52 -9.60 7.88
CA LYS A 84 -9.66 -9.45 8.80
C LYS A 84 -9.33 -8.41 9.87
N MET A 85 -10.34 -7.67 10.30
CA MET A 85 -10.27 -6.73 11.41
C MET A 85 -10.56 -7.47 12.71
N ALA A 86 -9.80 -7.17 13.76
CA ALA A 86 -10.05 -7.73 15.09
C ALA A 86 -11.17 -6.96 15.81
N GLU A 87 -11.91 -7.65 16.66
CA GLU A 87 -12.92 -7.03 17.53
C GLU A 87 -12.31 -5.93 18.40
N GLY A 88 -12.97 -4.77 18.48
CA GLY A 88 -12.51 -3.60 19.25
C GLY A 88 -11.28 -2.86 18.69
N SER A 89 -10.77 -3.24 17.52
CA SER A 89 -9.69 -2.50 16.83
C SER A 89 -10.24 -1.36 15.97
N SER A 90 -9.43 -0.32 15.71
CA SER A 90 -9.86 0.87 14.98
C SER A 90 -10.23 0.57 13.52
N VAL A 91 -11.48 0.86 13.16
CA VAL A 91 -11.99 0.71 11.80
C VAL A 91 -11.31 1.67 10.82
N GLN A 92 -10.86 2.84 11.28
CA GLN A 92 -10.11 3.78 10.45
C GLN A 92 -8.77 3.17 10.01
N SER A 93 -8.01 2.60 10.95
CA SER A 93 -6.73 1.96 10.65
C SER A 93 -6.91 0.77 9.71
N HIS A 94 -7.95 -0.05 9.92
CA HIS A 94 -8.28 -1.16 9.05
C HIS A 94 -8.71 -0.70 7.65
N GLY A 95 -9.56 0.32 7.56
CA GLY A 95 -10.03 0.89 6.31
C GLY A 95 -8.89 1.42 5.43
N VAL A 96 -7.93 2.14 6.02
CA VAL A 96 -6.72 2.62 5.31
C VAL A 96 -5.88 1.44 4.78
N LYS A 97 -5.71 0.38 5.59
CA LYS A 97 -5.01 -0.83 5.16
C LYS A 97 -5.69 -1.50 3.97
N MET A 98 -7.01 -1.63 4.01
CA MET A 98 -7.78 -2.20 2.90
C MET A 98 -7.71 -1.33 1.64
N LEU A 99 -7.79 0.00 1.77
CA LEU A 99 -7.63 0.93 0.65
C LEU A 99 -6.27 0.77 -0.03
N CYS A 100 -5.18 0.71 0.75
CA CYS A 100 -3.83 0.49 0.22
C CYS A 100 -3.72 -0.84 -0.54
N LEU A 101 -4.35 -1.90 -0.05
CA LEU A 101 -4.40 -3.19 -0.77
C LEU A 101 -5.19 -3.08 -2.07
N VAL A 102 -6.28 -2.33 -2.12
CA VAL A 102 -7.04 -2.10 -3.34
C VAL A 102 -6.24 -1.31 -4.37
N GLU A 103 -5.56 -0.25 -3.96
CA GLU A 103 -4.68 0.53 -4.85
C GLU A 103 -3.58 -0.36 -5.45
N LYS A 104 -2.93 -1.17 -4.61
CA LYS A 104 -1.94 -2.16 -5.07
C LYS A 104 -2.53 -3.16 -6.08
N LEU A 105 -3.77 -3.61 -5.88
CA LEU A 105 -4.44 -4.51 -6.81
C LEU A 105 -4.81 -3.83 -8.14
N LYS A 106 -5.16 -2.54 -8.12
CA LYS A 106 -5.38 -1.73 -9.32
C LYS A 106 -4.09 -1.56 -10.11
N ASP A 107 -2.98 -1.27 -9.45
CA ASP A 107 -1.65 -1.15 -10.07
C ASP A 107 -1.20 -2.45 -10.74
N LEU A 108 -1.48 -3.59 -10.08
CA LEU A 108 -1.20 -4.93 -10.59
C LEU A 108 -2.23 -5.42 -11.64
N LYS A 109 -3.17 -4.56 -12.04
CA LYS A 109 -4.23 -4.81 -13.03
C LYS A 109 -5.02 -6.08 -12.71
N ALA A 110 -5.43 -6.24 -11.45
CA ALA A 110 -6.14 -7.44 -10.99
C ALA A 110 -7.54 -7.65 -11.58
N ARG A 111 -8.07 -6.69 -12.36
CA ARG A 111 -9.37 -6.76 -13.05
C ARG A 111 -10.56 -7.07 -12.14
N LEU A 112 -10.51 -6.64 -10.88
CA LEU A 112 -11.64 -6.75 -9.95
C LEU A 112 -12.55 -5.51 -10.07
N HIS A 113 -13.86 -5.74 -9.94
CA HIS A 113 -14.86 -4.67 -9.95
C HIS A 113 -14.87 -3.92 -8.61
N ASN A 114 -15.33 -2.66 -8.60
CA ASN A 114 -15.44 -1.87 -7.38
C ASN A 114 -16.30 -2.55 -6.31
N GLY A 115 -17.41 -3.17 -6.73
CA GLY A 115 -18.28 -3.97 -5.86
C GLY A 115 -17.53 -5.09 -5.13
N THR A 116 -16.64 -5.82 -5.81
CA THR A 116 -15.86 -6.89 -5.18
C THR A 116 -14.95 -6.36 -4.08
N TYR A 117 -14.37 -5.17 -4.25
CA TYR A 117 -13.55 -4.57 -3.18
C TYR A 117 -14.40 -4.24 -1.96
N ILE A 118 -15.59 -3.69 -2.17
CA ILE A 118 -16.54 -3.36 -1.11
C ILE A 118 -16.99 -4.62 -0.38
N ASP A 119 -17.37 -5.67 -1.12
CA ASP A 119 -17.81 -6.94 -0.55
C ASP A 119 -16.75 -7.54 0.37
N VAL A 120 -15.48 -7.53 -0.07
CA VAL A 120 -14.37 -8.05 0.74
C VAL A 120 -14.10 -7.16 1.95
N ILE A 121 -14.22 -5.83 1.83
CA ILE A 121 -14.09 -4.93 2.98
C ILE A 121 -15.19 -5.20 4.00
N LEU A 122 -16.45 -5.31 3.58
CA LEU A 122 -17.57 -5.62 4.48
C LEU A 122 -17.36 -6.99 5.16
N GLN A 123 -16.95 -8.02 4.41
CA GLN A 123 -16.65 -9.35 4.95
C GLN A 123 -15.42 -9.38 5.88
N SER A 124 -14.57 -8.35 5.84
CA SER A 124 -13.39 -8.27 6.70
C SER A 124 -13.68 -7.72 8.09
N LEU A 125 -14.85 -7.11 8.29
CA LEU A 125 -15.28 -6.53 9.56
C LEU A 125 -15.65 -7.63 10.56
N PRO A 126 -15.54 -7.35 11.87
CA PRO A 126 -15.96 -8.26 12.90
C PRO A 126 -17.49 -8.23 13.09
N PRO A 127 -18.09 -9.24 13.75
CA PRO A 127 -19.55 -9.38 13.87
C PRO A 127 -20.26 -8.18 14.53
N SER A 128 -19.57 -7.39 15.34
CA SER A 128 -20.13 -6.15 15.91
C SER A 128 -20.59 -5.12 14.87
N TYR A 129 -20.12 -5.23 13.62
CA TYR A 129 -20.53 -4.37 12.51
C TYR A 129 -21.69 -4.97 11.68
N ASP A 130 -22.25 -6.13 12.05
CA ASP A 130 -23.41 -6.72 11.36
C ASP A 130 -24.59 -5.73 11.20
N PRO A 131 -24.96 -4.92 12.21
CA PRO A 131 -26.03 -3.93 12.03
C PRO A 131 -25.71 -2.89 10.95
N PHE A 132 -24.43 -2.49 10.83
CA PHE A 132 -23.98 -1.60 9.76
C PHE A 132 -24.10 -2.28 8.40
N ILE A 133 -23.67 -3.54 8.27
CA ILE A 133 -23.71 -4.29 7.00
C ILE A 133 -25.16 -4.47 6.52
N ILE A 134 -26.07 -4.85 7.41
CA ILE A 134 -27.51 -4.98 7.09
C ILE A 134 -28.06 -3.64 6.58
N ASN A 135 -27.78 -2.54 7.28
CA ASN A 135 -28.21 -1.21 6.85
C ASN A 135 -27.57 -0.79 5.51
N TYR A 136 -26.28 -1.07 5.32
CA TYR A 136 -25.58 -0.78 4.06
C TYR A 136 -26.24 -1.48 2.87
N ASN A 137 -26.50 -2.79 3.01
CA ASN A 137 -27.12 -3.61 1.97
C ASN A 137 -28.53 -3.13 1.60
N MET A 138 -29.30 -2.63 2.56
CA MET A 138 -30.65 -2.11 2.33
C MET A 138 -30.67 -0.77 1.57
N ASN A 139 -29.62 0.03 1.70
CA ASN A 139 -29.61 1.38 1.14
C ASN A 139 -29.32 1.41 -0.38
N GLY A 140 -28.83 0.31 -0.97
CA GLY A 140 -28.77 0.12 -2.43
C GLY A 140 -27.94 1.14 -3.23
N LEU A 141 -27.18 2.02 -2.55
CA LEU A 141 -26.42 3.08 -3.20
C LEU A 141 -25.04 2.56 -3.63
N GLU A 142 -24.64 2.92 -4.84
CA GLU A 142 -23.26 2.77 -5.27
C GLU A 142 -22.36 3.70 -4.46
N LYS A 143 -21.31 3.14 -3.86
CA LYS A 143 -20.37 3.87 -3.01
C LYS A 143 -18.95 3.64 -3.49
N THR A 144 -18.11 4.64 -3.30
CA THR A 144 -16.66 4.49 -3.39
C THR A 144 -16.11 3.88 -2.09
N ILE A 145 -14.91 3.29 -2.18
CA ILE A 145 -14.24 2.73 -0.99
C ILE A 145 -13.97 3.80 0.08
N HIS A 146 -13.65 5.03 -0.34
CA HIS A 146 -13.45 6.14 0.60
C HIS A 146 -14.73 6.50 1.35
N GLU A 147 -15.86 6.57 0.65
CA GLU A 147 -17.16 6.82 1.28
C GLU A 147 -17.52 5.69 2.25
N LEU A 148 -17.29 4.43 1.87
CA LEU A 148 -17.50 3.28 2.75
C LEU A 148 -16.69 3.42 4.05
N ILE A 149 -15.39 3.72 3.95
CA ILE A 149 -14.51 3.90 5.12
C ILE A 149 -15.02 5.04 6.00
N ASN A 150 -15.41 6.18 5.41
CA ASN A 150 -15.95 7.30 6.17
C ASN A 150 -17.24 6.95 6.91
N MET A 151 -18.15 6.20 6.28
CA MET A 151 -19.38 5.74 6.93
C MET A 151 -19.09 4.78 8.09
N LEU A 152 -18.13 3.87 7.92
CA LEU A 152 -17.69 2.97 8.99
C LEU A 152 -17.11 3.71 10.19
N VAL A 153 -16.26 4.72 9.93
CA VAL A 153 -15.68 5.57 10.99
C VAL A 153 -16.76 6.36 11.73
N GLN A 154 -17.76 6.89 11.02
CA GLN A 154 -18.89 7.57 11.65
C GLN A 154 -19.71 6.60 12.52
N TYR A 155 -19.94 5.39 12.04
CA TYR A 155 -20.64 4.35 12.80
C TYR A 155 -19.90 3.95 14.08
N GLU A 156 -18.58 3.76 14.02
CA GLU A 156 -17.72 3.51 15.19
C GLU A 156 -17.86 4.66 16.21
N ALA A 157 -17.80 5.92 15.76
CA ALA A 157 -17.93 7.07 16.65
C ALA A 157 -19.32 7.21 17.31
N MET A 158 -20.39 6.72 16.67
CA MET A 158 -21.75 6.72 17.22
C MET A 158 -21.94 5.62 18.26
N THR A 159 -21.41 4.42 17.99
CA THR A 159 -21.54 3.26 18.87
C THR A 159 -20.75 3.43 20.16
N HIS A 160 -19.53 3.97 20.11
CA HIS A 160 -18.74 4.28 21.31
C HIS A 160 -19.32 5.39 22.20
N LYS A 161 -20.19 6.26 21.66
CA LYS A 161 -20.90 7.28 22.47
C LYS A 161 -22.12 6.74 23.20
N SER A 162 -22.55 5.52 22.87
CA SER A 162 -23.81 4.94 23.33
C SER A 162 -23.67 3.87 24.41
N GLU A 163 -22.46 3.60 24.94
CA GLU A 163 -22.33 2.79 26.16
C GLU A 163 -23.06 3.51 27.31
N PRO A 164 -24.21 3.00 27.78
CA PRO A 164 -24.91 3.62 28.88
C PRO A 164 -24.12 3.27 30.13
N THR A 165 -23.67 4.29 30.86
CA THR A 165 -23.31 4.12 32.27
C THR A 165 -24.58 3.63 32.98
N VAL A 166 -24.66 2.32 33.23
CA VAL A 166 -25.73 1.72 34.03
C VAL A 166 -25.52 2.20 35.47
N LEU A 167 -26.09 3.35 35.81
CA LEU A 167 -26.34 3.71 37.20
C LEU A 167 -27.49 2.83 37.69
N VAL A 168 -27.10 1.80 38.44
CA VAL A 168 -27.98 0.94 39.24
C VAL A 168 -28.92 1.83 40.06
N GLY A 169 -30.20 1.52 39.99
CA GLY A 169 -31.26 2.32 40.56
C GLY A 169 -31.30 2.31 42.09
N GLU A 170 -31.62 3.47 42.65
CA GLU A 170 -32.32 3.54 43.93
C GLU A 170 -33.65 4.26 43.69
N ALA A 171 -34.73 3.49 43.71
CA ALA A 171 -36.07 4.00 43.81
C ALA A 171 -36.31 4.46 45.26
N LEU A 172 -36.46 5.76 45.49
CA LEU A 172 -37.13 6.28 46.68
C LEU A 172 -38.51 6.80 46.27
N THR A 173 -39.48 5.90 46.36
CA THR A 173 -40.89 6.26 46.41
C THR A 173 -41.21 6.77 47.81
N SER A 174 -41.57 8.05 47.94
CA SER A 174 -42.40 8.49 49.05
C SER A 174 -43.31 9.64 48.62
N LYS A 175 -44.56 9.29 48.31
CA LYS A 175 -45.67 10.23 48.16
C LYS A 175 -46.76 9.82 49.16
N ALA A 176 -46.94 10.57 50.23
CA ALA A 176 -48.23 10.72 50.89
C ALA A 176 -48.28 12.01 51.69
N LYS A 177 -49.25 12.85 51.31
CA LYS A 177 -49.57 14.16 51.88
C LYS A 177 -50.79 13.95 52.78
N GLY A 178 -50.65 14.14 54.09
CA GLY A 178 -51.74 14.09 55.07
C GLY A 178 -51.82 15.38 55.88
N LYS A 179 -52.94 16.09 55.78
CA LYS A 179 -53.25 17.33 56.53
C LYS A 179 -53.96 17.01 57.86
N ARG A 180 -53.79 17.95 58.80
CA ARG A 180 -54.63 18.35 59.97
C ARG A 180 -54.23 17.82 61.35
N ALA A 181 -53.91 18.76 62.24
CA ALA A 181 -54.47 18.83 63.58
C ALA A 181 -54.61 20.32 63.98
N ARG A 182 -55.81 20.70 64.43
CA ARG A 182 -56.09 21.90 65.23
C ARG A 182 -56.13 21.43 66.68
N HIS A 183 -55.51 22.17 67.59
CA HIS A 183 -55.92 22.32 68.97
C HIS A 183 -55.57 23.74 69.42
#